data_AF-A0A2G5KN49-F1
#
_entry.id   AF-A0A2G5KN49-F1
#
_cell.length_a   1.000
_cell.length_b   1.000
_cell.length_c   1.000
_cell.angle_alpha   90.00
_cell.angle_beta   90.00
_cell.angle_gamma   90.00
#
_symmetry.space_group_name_H-M   'P 1'
#
loop_
_entity.id
_entity.type
_entity.pdbx_description
1 polymer ?
#
loop_
_entity_poly.entity_id
_entity_poly.type
_entity_poly.pdbx_seq_one_letter_code
_entity_poly.pdbx_strand_id
1 'polypeptide(L)'
;MQCKNCDNTLRTDYSYCPDCGAKVIRNRLTVKNLWYDIIERYFNLDNTFLRTFINLFSKPEAVIVGYIEGIRKKYLNPISYLGIAITLSGLLVFFMRKNSGQFDMDVLGTGQ
;
A
#
# COMPACT_ATOMS: atom_id res chain seq x y z
N MET A 1 -0.61 -9.39 24.28
CA MET A 1 -0.23 -8.22 23.44
C MET A 1 -1.46 -7.79 22.64
N GLN A 2 -1.63 -6.50 22.33
CA GLN A 2 -2.77 -6.05 21.53
C GLN A 2 -2.45 -6.10 20.03
N CYS A 3 -3.39 -6.56 19.21
CA CYS A 3 -3.23 -6.59 17.76
C CYS A 3 -3.44 -5.19 17.18
N LYS A 4 -2.43 -4.60 16.56
CA LYS A 4 -2.55 -3.23 15.99
C LYS A 4 -3.60 -3.06 14.89
N ASN A 5 -4.12 -4.15 14.31
CA ASN A 5 -5.09 -4.09 13.22
C ASN A 5 -6.55 -4.18 13.68
N CYS A 6 -6.83 -4.88 14.78
CA CYS A 6 -8.19 -5.09 15.31
C CYS A 6 -8.33 -4.77 16.81
N ASP A 7 -7.26 -4.29 17.45
CA ASP A 7 -7.13 -3.98 18.88
C ASP A 7 -7.51 -5.11 19.86
N ASN A 8 -7.79 -6.32 19.35
CA ASN A 8 -8.06 -7.49 20.17
C ASN A 8 -6.83 -7.96 20.94
N THR A 9 -7.09 -8.56 22.11
CA THR A 9 -6.09 -9.19 22.95
C THR A 9 -5.57 -10.48 22.30
N LEU A 10 -4.30 -10.46 21.92
CA LEU A 10 -3.60 -11.60 21.33
C LEU A 10 -2.65 -12.26 22.32
N ARG A 11 -2.65 -13.59 22.36
CA ARG A 11 -1.63 -14.39 23.05
C ARG A 11 -0.29 -14.24 22.33
N THR A 12 0.81 -14.23 23.09
CA THR A 12 2.16 -13.91 22.61
C THR A 12 2.81 -15.00 21.76
N ASP A 13 2.22 -16.19 21.71
CA ASP A 13 2.63 -17.35 20.90
C ASP A 13 2.21 -17.22 19.43
N TYR A 14 1.11 -16.53 19.13
CA TYR A 14 0.60 -16.42 17.75
C TYR A 14 1.47 -15.55 16.81
N SER A 15 1.81 -16.11 15.65
CA SER A 15 2.49 -15.39 14.54
C SER A 15 1.52 -14.62 13.64
N TYR A 16 0.23 -14.98 13.67
CA TYR A 16 -0.85 -14.31 12.94
C TYR A 16 -2.05 -14.15 13.89
N CYS A 17 -2.74 -13.01 13.82
CA CYS A 17 -3.97 -12.82 14.59
C CYS A 17 -5.09 -13.70 14.01
N PRO A 18 -5.82 -14.49 14.81
CA PRO A 18 -6.91 -15.34 14.33
C PRO A 18 -8.13 -14.51 13.90
N ASP A 19 -8.39 -13.35 14.53
CA ASP A 19 -9.56 -12.53 14.21
C ASP A 19 -9.38 -11.74 12.92
N CYS A 20 -8.21 -11.14 12.73
CA CYS A 20 -7.96 -10.27 11.59
C CYS A 20 -7.01 -10.87 10.55
N GLY A 21 -6.33 -11.97 10.84
CA GLY A 21 -5.32 -12.58 9.95
C GLY A 21 -4.09 -11.71 9.71
N ALA A 22 -3.85 -10.66 10.51
CA ALA A 22 -2.65 -9.84 10.38
C ALA A 22 -1.42 -10.56 10.99
N LYS A 23 -0.30 -10.54 10.27
CA LYS A 23 0.99 -11.06 10.74
C LYS A 23 1.49 -10.21 11.91
N VAL A 24 1.83 -10.87 13.02
CA VAL A 24 2.42 -10.23 14.20
C VAL A 24 3.90 -10.03 13.92
N ILE A 25 4.30 -8.77 13.68
CA ILE A 25 5.69 -8.43 13.42
C ILE A 25 6.41 -8.28 14.78
N ARG A 26 7.25 -9.26 15.11
CA ARG A 26 8.10 -9.24 16.32
C ARG A 26 9.50 -8.67 16.06
N ASN A 27 9.93 -8.61 14.80
CA ASN A 27 11.25 -8.16 14.39
C ASN A 27 11.20 -6.75 13.80
N ARG A 28 12.29 -5.99 13.95
CA ARG A 28 12.47 -4.68 13.30
C ARG A 28 12.36 -4.84 11.78
N LEU A 29 11.77 -3.85 11.10
CA LEU A 29 11.67 -3.84 9.64
C LEU A 29 13.07 -3.83 9.01
N THR A 30 13.45 -4.95 8.38
CA THR A 30 14.64 -5.05 7.54
C THR A 30 14.23 -4.95 6.08
N VAL A 31 15.00 -4.21 5.26
CA VAL A 31 14.74 -4.02 3.81
C VAL A 31 14.52 -5.36 3.08
N LYS A 32 15.24 -6.41 3.46
CA LYS A 32 15.08 -7.77 2.92
C LYS A 32 13.69 -8.36 3.19
N ASN A 33 13.17 -8.24 4.41
CA ASN A 33 11.84 -8.74 4.76
C ASN A 33 10.74 -7.92 4.08
N LEU A 34 10.97 -6.62 3.87
CA LEU A 34 10.05 -5.76 3.14
C LEU A 34 9.90 -6.19 1.67
N TRP A 35 11.00 -6.56 1.00
CA TRP A 35 10.95 -7.06 -0.38
C TRP A 35 10.14 -8.36 -0.52
N TYR A 36 10.33 -9.32 0.40
CA TYR A 36 9.53 -10.54 0.41
C TYR A 36 8.04 -10.26 0.65
N ASP A 37 7.73 -9.44 1.66
CA ASP A 37 6.34 -9.05 1.95
C ASP A 37 5.70 -8.28 0.77
N ILE A 38 6.46 -7.49 0.00
CA ILE A 38 5.97 -6.77 -1.19
C ILE A 38 5.55 -7.76 -2.27
N ILE A 39 6.40 -8.74 -2.61
CA ILE A 39 6.11 -9.69 -3.71
C ILE A 39 4.91 -10.57 -3.37
N GLU A 40 4.83 -11.06 -2.13
CA GLU A 40 3.73 -11.92 -1.66
C GLU A 40 2.38 -11.17 -1.63
N ARG A 41 2.40 -9.86 -1.34
CA ARG A 41 1.19 -9.02 -1.25
C ARG A 41 0.80 -8.34 -2.56
N TYR A 42 1.75 -8.07 -3.46
CA TYR A 42 1.46 -7.41 -4.75
C TYR A 42 0.60 -8.29 -5.67
N PHE A 43 0.74 -9.61 -5.57
CA PHE A 43 -0.11 -10.57 -6.29
C PHE A 43 -1.48 -10.82 -5.63
N ASN A 44 -1.70 -10.36 -4.39
CA ASN A 44 -3.01 -10.38 -3.71
C ASN A 44 -3.66 -8.99 -3.75
N LEU A 45 -4.07 -8.56 -4.96
CA LEU A 45 -4.89 -7.36 -5.16
C LEU A 45 -6.33 -7.61 -4.65
N ASP A 46 -6.48 -7.67 -3.32
CA ASP A 46 -7.77 -7.79 -2.64
C ASP A 46 -8.50 -6.43 -2.53
N ASN A 47 -9.74 -6.45 -2.01
CA ASN A 47 -10.58 -5.30 -1.62
C ASN A 47 -9.86 -4.19 -0.81
N THR A 48 -8.67 -4.48 -0.27
CA THR A 48 -7.79 -3.53 0.40
C THR A 48 -7.37 -2.36 -0.50
N PHE A 49 -7.21 -2.56 -1.83
CA PHE A 49 -6.87 -1.46 -2.74
C PHE A 49 -7.98 -0.41 -2.79
N LEU A 50 -9.21 -0.82 -3.06
CA LEU A 50 -10.38 0.08 -3.12
C LEU A 50 -10.62 0.78 -1.78
N ARG A 51 -10.48 0.05 -0.67
CA ARG A 51 -10.61 0.62 0.67
C ARG A 51 -9.53 1.66 0.96
N THR A 52 -8.29 1.41 0.53
CA THR A 52 -7.20 2.36 0.68
C THR A 52 -7.42 3.58 -0.20
N PHE A 53 -7.85 3.40 -1.45
CA PHE A 53 -8.19 4.48 -2.36
C PHE A 53 -9.24 5.39 -1.74
N ILE A 54 -10.40 4.86 -1.35
CA ILE A 54 -11.50 5.64 -0.75
C ILE A 54 -11.05 6.32 0.55
N ASN A 55 -10.36 5.60 1.44
CA ASN A 55 -9.92 6.16 2.72
C ASN A 55 -8.80 7.19 2.56
N LEU A 56 -7.98 7.11 1.53
CA LEU A 56 -6.96 8.11 1.26
C LEU A 56 -7.61 9.44 0.84
N PHE A 57 -8.70 9.41 0.07
CA PHE A 57 -9.48 10.61 -0.28
C PHE A 57 -10.35 11.11 0.87
N SER A 58 -10.91 10.22 1.68
CA SER A 58 -11.86 10.60 2.74
C SER A 58 -11.18 10.93 4.08
N LYS A 59 -10.14 10.18 4.46
CA LYS A 59 -9.46 10.22 5.77
C LYS A 59 -7.96 9.86 5.64
N PRO A 60 -7.15 10.70 4.98
CA PRO A 60 -5.74 10.40 4.70
C PRO A 60 -4.92 10.17 5.98
N GLU A 61 -5.19 10.95 7.03
CA GLU A 61 -4.49 10.84 8.32
C GLU A 61 -4.62 9.42 8.91
N ALA A 62 -5.80 8.82 8.87
CA ALA A 62 -6.04 7.48 9.39
C ALA A 62 -5.30 6.38 8.60
N VAL A 63 -5.01 6.62 7.31
CA VAL A 63 -4.21 5.71 6.48
C VAL A 63 -2.73 5.84 6.82
N ILE A 64 -2.23 7.07 6.90
CA ILE A 64 -0.81 7.37 7.15
C ILE A 64 -0.42 6.97 8.57
N VAL A 65 -1.15 7.47 9.57
CA VAL A 65 -0.90 7.15 10.99
C VAL A 65 -1.05 5.66 11.23
N GLY A 66 -2.10 5.04 10.69
CA GLY A 66 -2.29 3.60 10.77
C GLY A 66 -1.11 2.80 10.18
N TYR A 67 -0.54 3.25 9.06
CA TYR A 67 0.64 2.59 8.50
C TYR A 67 1.88 2.74 9.40
N ILE A 68 2.12 3.94 9.96
CA ILE A 68 3.23 4.22 10.90
C ILE A 68 3.09 3.37 12.17
N GLU A 69 1.87 3.25 12.69
CA GLU A 69 1.56 2.41 13.84
C GLU A 69 1.80 0.92 13.54
N GLY A 70 1.78 0.51 12.27
CA GLY A 70 2.10 -0.84 11.83
C GLY A 70 0.88 -1.66 11.38
N ILE A 71 -0.21 -1.00 11.00
CA ILE A 71 -1.41 -1.62 10.43
C ILE A 71 -1.12 -2.05 9.00
N ARG A 72 -0.82 -3.35 8.80
CA ARG A 72 -0.40 -3.88 7.50
C ARG A 72 -1.53 -4.48 6.65
N LYS A 73 -2.66 -4.88 7.22
CA LYS A 73 -3.73 -5.59 6.48
C LYS A 73 -4.92 -4.68 6.12
N LYS A 74 -5.13 -3.60 6.88
CA LYS A 74 -6.23 -2.64 6.65
C LYS A 74 -6.05 -1.79 5.41
N TYR A 75 -4.80 -1.44 5.09
CA TYR A 75 -4.41 -0.55 4.01
C TYR A 75 -3.31 -1.15 3.15
N LEU A 76 -3.29 -0.76 1.88
CA LEU A 76 -2.28 -1.16 0.92
C LEU A 76 -0.93 -0.54 1.28
N ASN A 77 0.16 -1.25 0.98
CA ASN A 77 1.51 -0.74 1.23
C ASN A 77 1.78 0.50 0.36
N PRO A 78 2.28 1.63 0.91
CA PRO A 78 2.59 2.84 0.15
C PRO A 78 3.43 2.60 -1.11
N ILE A 79 4.45 1.73 -1.04
CA ILE A 79 5.31 1.41 -2.20
C ILE A 79 4.49 0.71 -3.29
N SER A 80 3.63 -0.23 -2.92
CA SER A 80 2.75 -0.92 -3.87
C SER A 80 1.73 0.05 -4.48
N TYR A 81 1.20 1.00 -3.68
CA TYR A 81 0.28 2.01 -4.18
C TYR A 81 0.95 2.92 -5.21
N LEU A 82 2.19 3.37 -4.94
CA LEU A 82 2.99 4.13 -5.89
C LEU A 82 3.31 3.33 -7.15
N GLY A 83 3.68 2.04 -7.01
CA GLY A 83 3.94 1.17 -8.16
C GLY A 83 2.73 1.03 -9.08
N ILE A 84 1.53 0.83 -8.51
CA ILE A 84 0.27 0.78 -9.26
C ILE A 84 -0.01 2.14 -9.93
N ALA A 85 0.17 3.26 -9.22
CA ALA A 85 -0.05 4.60 -9.77
C ALA A 85 0.89 4.92 -10.93
N ILE A 86 2.18 4.60 -10.81
CA ILE A 86 3.18 4.80 -11.88
C ILE A 86 2.87 3.89 -13.06
N THR A 87 2.53 2.62 -12.80
CA THR A 87 2.20 1.65 -13.86
C THR A 87 0.95 2.11 -14.62
N LEU A 88 -0.11 2.50 -13.92
CA LEU A 88 -1.34 3.03 -14.53
C LEU A 88 -1.06 4.32 -15.30
N SER A 89 -0.29 5.25 -14.73
CA SER A 89 0.11 6.49 -15.40
C SER A 89 0.88 6.21 -16.70
N GLY A 90 1.91 5.36 -16.65
CA GLY A 90 2.69 4.98 -17.83
C GLY A 90 1.87 4.24 -18.88
N LEU A 91 0.94 3.39 -18.45
CA LEU A 91 0.04 2.64 -19.32
C LEU A 91 -1.01 3.56 -19.98
N LEU A 92 -1.55 4.53 -19.24
CA LEU A 92 -2.41 5.59 -19.78
C LEU A 92 -1.67 6.43 -20.81
N VAL A 93 -0.44 6.86 -20.52
CA VAL A 93 0.42 7.59 -21.46
C VAL A 93 0.71 6.75 -22.71
N PHE A 94 0.97 5.46 -22.54
CA PHE A 94 1.19 4.53 -23.65
C PHE A 94 -0.06 4.41 -24.55
N PHE A 95 -1.25 4.24 -23.98
CA PHE A 95 -2.50 4.20 -24.74
C PHE A 95 -2.83 5.53 -25.40
N MET A 96 -2.60 6.65 -24.71
CA MET A 96 -2.80 7.98 -25.27
C MET A 96 -1.87 8.24 -26.45
N ARG A 97 -0.56 7.96 -26.32
CA ARG A 97 0.40 8.11 -27.43
C ARG A 97 0.06 7.25 -28.64
N LYS A 98 -0.55 6.08 -28.43
CA LYS A 98 -1.00 5.21 -29.52
C LYS A 98 -2.25 5.74 -30.24
N ASN A 99 -3.12 6.48 -29.54
CA ASN A 99 -4.40 6.96 -30.08
C ASN A 99 -4.39 8.44 -30.51
N SER A 100 -3.52 9.29 -29.97
CA SER A 100 -3.41 10.72 -30.34
C SER A 100 -2.02 11.27 -29.94
N GLY A 101 -1.37 11.95 -30.89
CA GLY A 101 0.00 12.45 -30.77
C GLY A 101 0.25 13.34 -29.54
N GLN A 102 1.46 13.18 -29.00
CA GLN A 102 2.21 14.15 -28.19
C GLN A 102 1.43 14.90 -27.12
N PHE A 103 1.15 14.22 -26.00
CA PHE A 103 0.96 14.89 -24.72
C PHE A 103 2.31 14.99 -24.01
N ASP A 104 2.88 16.19 -24.03
CA ASP A 104 4.03 16.55 -23.21
C ASP A 104 3.59 16.57 -21.74
N MET A 105 4.30 15.78 -20.93
CA MET A 105 4.06 15.67 -19.50
C MET A 105 4.99 16.65 -18.79
N ASP A 106 4.66 17.94 -18.87
CA ASP A 106 5.34 19.01 -18.11
C ASP A 106 4.92 18.96 -16.64
N VAL A 107 5.33 17.88 -15.94
CA VAL A 107 5.07 17.67 -14.50
C VAL A 107 6.17 18.26 -13.62
N LEU A 108 7.28 18.70 -14.20
CA LEU A 108 8.29 19.51 -13.53
C LEU A 108 8.52 20.73 -14.40
N GLY A 109 7.88 21.86 -14.06
CA GLY A 109 8.06 23.15 -14.74
C GLY A 109 9.47 23.72 -14.54
N THR A 110 10.49 23.04 -15.03
CA THR A 110 11.83 23.60 -15.24
C THR A 110 11.97 23.94 -16.72
N GLY A 111 11.35 25.06 -17.07
CA GLY A 111 11.31 25.61 -18.42
C GLY A 111 11.20 27.13 -18.40
N GLN A 112 11.87 27.78 -17.45
CA GLN A 112 12.53 29.09 -17.52
C GLN A 112 13.29 29.33 -16.21
#